data_AF-A0A1B3W6C5-F1
#
_entry.id   AF-A0A1B3W6C5-F1
#
_cell.length_a   1.000
_cell.length_b   1.000
_cell.length_c   1.000
_cell.angle_alpha   90.00
_cell.angle_beta   90.00
_cell.angle_gamma   90.00
#
_symmetry.space_group_name_H-M   'P 1'
#
loop_
_entity.id
_entity.type
_entity.pdbx_description
1 polymer ?
#
loop_
_entity_poly.entity_id
_entity_poly.type
_entity_poly.pdbx_seq_one_letter_code
_entity_poly.pdbx_strand_id
1 'polypeptide(L)'
;MSIDAPRSDFSLPDWINSALQRFRDLASPAQGFDEAITGANGRGVEFQHDPASTRISDESSVRQRTTWTGTTEVTASVRGHDSGPIPVTYHANAVRSQATPEAMQALNPMDPDTWPPGTSVELRGGDFTGTAFEDTFRNLADANGIEDISEVRLVVSKSTITKATPVPELRIMSGHAHVFDTPFETAYAAPATDREDFSIHTLVQRDPTSPGQRADFNHLLVTGTQPDGTIGVSETVSASSINGLITDVASGEVNDITWTFDREGRPVHAEGTLTWTPGSSRYRAGDRTESTAQSDFRKDNGLGSDHHTGHLFAYRFVHGHGPVNMFPQQANFNTGPYARMEQEWADWLDHGMDIDVRIELAPAGAQFPEQVIVDYTVTDPESGAVVYDPQTTVFDNEAGQYFSNIRPDAMDDMISHAS
;
A
#
# COMPACT_ATOMS: atom_id res chain seq x y z
N MET A 1 -29.15 -62.83 -24.10
CA MET A 1 -28.73 -61.63 -24.86
C MET A 1 -27.91 -60.77 -23.92
N SER A 2 -26.59 -60.81 -24.06
CA SER A 2 -25.66 -59.87 -23.44
C SER A 2 -24.89 -59.25 -24.59
N ILE A 3 -24.95 -57.94 -24.73
CA ILE A 3 -24.25 -57.19 -25.78
C ILE A 3 -22.95 -56.70 -25.15
N ASP A 4 -21.82 -57.29 -25.56
CA ASP A 4 -20.49 -56.75 -25.29
C ASP A 4 -20.26 -55.53 -26.19
N ALA A 5 -19.94 -54.39 -25.59
CA ALA A 5 -19.45 -53.21 -26.29
C ALA A 5 -17.91 -53.28 -26.41
N PRO A 6 -17.30 -52.93 -27.56
CA PRO A 6 -15.86 -52.94 -27.71
C PRO A 6 -15.24 -51.74 -26.98
N ARG A 7 -14.18 -52.01 -26.19
CA ARG A 7 -13.28 -50.97 -25.69
C ARG A 7 -12.44 -50.46 -26.88
N SER A 8 -12.58 -49.18 -27.20
CA SER A 8 -11.69 -48.49 -28.13
C SER A 8 -10.41 -48.08 -27.40
N ASP A 9 -9.30 -48.74 -27.71
CA ASP A 9 -7.96 -48.23 -27.39
C ASP A 9 -7.69 -47.01 -28.29
N PHE A 10 -7.94 -45.82 -27.75
CA PHE A 10 -7.41 -44.57 -28.32
C PHE A 10 -6.00 -44.36 -27.78
N SER A 11 -4.98 -44.87 -28.49
CA SER A 11 -3.61 -44.39 -28.32
C SER A 11 -3.46 -43.07 -29.08
N LEU A 12 -3.19 -41.97 -28.37
CA LEU A 12 -2.87 -40.69 -28.99
C LEU A 12 -1.62 -40.83 -29.89
N PRO A 13 -1.55 -40.11 -31.03
CA PRO A 13 -0.38 -40.09 -31.91
C PRO A 13 0.90 -39.70 -31.15
N ASP A 14 2.04 -40.31 -31.49
CA ASP A 14 3.33 -40.11 -30.82
C ASP A 14 3.78 -38.64 -30.74
N TRP A 15 3.36 -37.78 -31.68
CA TRP A 15 3.68 -36.34 -31.63
C TRP A 15 2.88 -35.58 -30.56
N ILE A 16 1.66 -36.04 -30.23
CA ILE A 16 0.84 -35.50 -29.13
C ILE A 16 1.40 -36.00 -27.79
N ASN A 17 1.79 -37.28 -27.70
CA ASN A 17 2.48 -37.79 -26.51
C ASN A 17 3.85 -37.14 -26.28
N SER A 18 4.60 -36.84 -27.35
CA SER A 18 5.89 -36.15 -27.27
C SER A 18 5.73 -34.67 -26.92
N ALA A 19 4.66 -34.01 -27.38
CA ALA A 19 4.33 -32.64 -26.96
C ALA A 19 3.87 -32.60 -25.50
N LEU A 20 3.01 -33.54 -25.07
CA LEU A 20 2.57 -33.66 -23.69
C LEU A 20 3.67 -34.13 -22.73
N GLN A 21 4.63 -34.94 -23.20
CA GLN A 21 5.85 -35.26 -22.44
C GLN A 21 6.79 -34.07 -22.38
N ARG A 22 7.00 -33.30 -23.45
CA ARG A 22 7.77 -32.04 -23.36
C ARG A 22 7.10 -31.02 -22.44
N PHE A 23 5.76 -30.94 -22.41
CA PHE A 23 5.03 -30.10 -21.46
C PHE A 23 5.08 -30.62 -20.02
N ARG A 24 5.17 -31.95 -19.80
CA ARG A 24 5.37 -32.55 -18.47
C ARG A 24 6.81 -32.49 -17.98
N ASP A 25 7.78 -32.59 -18.88
CA ASP A 25 9.21 -32.51 -18.58
C ASP A 25 9.69 -31.06 -18.45
N LEU A 26 8.92 -30.08 -18.96
CA LEU A 26 9.00 -28.65 -18.62
C LEU A 26 8.23 -28.30 -17.32
N ALA A 27 7.51 -29.26 -16.73
CA ALA A 27 6.70 -29.08 -15.54
C ALA A 27 7.06 -30.14 -14.48
N SER A 28 8.32 -30.15 -14.07
CA SER A 28 8.58 -30.16 -12.63
C SER A 28 9.05 -28.75 -12.30
N PRO A 29 8.26 -27.93 -11.60
CA PRO A 29 8.75 -26.64 -11.18
C PRO A 29 9.95 -26.93 -10.27
N ALA A 30 11.09 -26.32 -10.56
CA ALA A 30 11.99 -26.01 -9.47
C ALA A 30 11.15 -25.31 -8.39
N GLN A 31 11.20 -25.82 -7.17
CA GLN A 31 10.64 -25.14 -6.01
C GLN A 31 11.40 -23.80 -5.90
N GLY A 32 10.75 -22.71 -6.32
CA GLY A 32 11.32 -21.37 -6.30
C GLY A 32 12.46 -21.12 -7.30
N PHE A 33 13.01 -19.90 -7.23
CA PHE A 33 14.22 -19.51 -7.96
C PHE A 33 15.47 -20.21 -7.42
N ASP A 34 16.47 -20.39 -8.30
CA ASP A 34 17.80 -20.87 -7.92
C ASP A 34 18.43 -19.99 -6.82
N GLU A 35 19.18 -20.60 -5.89
CA GLU A 35 19.83 -19.92 -4.77
C GLU A 35 20.77 -18.79 -5.23
N ALA A 36 21.38 -18.88 -6.41
CA ALA A 36 22.18 -17.81 -6.97
C ALA A 36 21.34 -16.57 -7.32
N ILE A 37 20.08 -16.76 -7.77
CA ILE A 37 19.17 -15.66 -8.10
C ILE A 37 18.64 -15.02 -6.81
N THR A 38 18.17 -15.82 -5.85
CA THR A 38 17.64 -15.29 -4.58
C THR A 38 18.75 -14.69 -3.71
N GLY A 39 19.91 -15.36 -3.63
CA GLY A 39 21.10 -14.93 -2.89
C GLY A 39 21.83 -13.74 -3.49
N ALA A 40 21.46 -13.28 -4.69
CA ALA A 40 21.98 -12.04 -5.26
C ALA A 40 21.43 -10.78 -4.58
N ASN A 41 20.41 -10.91 -3.71
CA ASN A 41 19.72 -9.79 -3.06
C ASN A 41 19.27 -8.73 -4.10
N GLY A 42 18.74 -9.20 -5.23
CA GLY A 42 18.30 -8.39 -6.37
C GLY A 42 19.40 -7.70 -7.17
N ARG A 43 20.67 -7.75 -6.73
CA ARG A 43 21.79 -7.09 -7.41
C ARG A 43 22.18 -7.84 -8.68
N GLY A 44 22.07 -7.17 -9.83
CA GLY A 44 22.36 -7.78 -11.12
C GLY A 44 21.37 -8.87 -11.53
N VAL A 45 20.24 -8.97 -10.83
CA VAL A 45 19.08 -9.74 -11.28
C VAL A 45 18.40 -8.96 -12.40
N GLU A 46 18.17 -9.61 -13.53
CA GLU A 46 17.47 -9.05 -14.67
C GLU A 46 16.25 -9.91 -15.01
N PHE A 47 15.14 -9.26 -15.35
CA PHE A 47 13.94 -9.89 -15.85
C PHE A 47 13.82 -9.61 -17.34
N GLN A 48 14.18 -10.58 -18.16
CA GLN A 48 14.09 -10.45 -19.62
C GLN A 48 12.73 -11.00 -20.08
N HIS A 49 12.04 -10.25 -20.93
CA HIS A 49 10.75 -10.68 -21.50
C HIS A 49 10.87 -10.80 -23.03
N ASP A 50 10.10 -11.71 -23.60
CA ASP A 50 9.91 -11.79 -25.06
C ASP A 50 8.56 -11.17 -25.46
N PRO A 51 8.54 -9.98 -26.10
CA PRO A 51 7.30 -9.36 -26.58
C PRO A 51 6.49 -10.27 -27.53
N ALA A 52 7.13 -11.19 -28.26
CA ALA A 52 6.43 -12.11 -29.16
C ALA A 52 5.64 -13.19 -28.40
N SER A 53 6.01 -13.47 -27.15
CA SER A 53 5.27 -14.37 -26.26
C SER A 53 3.99 -13.72 -25.71
N THR A 54 3.95 -12.39 -25.63
CA THR A 54 2.85 -11.64 -25.01
C THR A 54 1.51 -11.88 -25.71
N ARG A 55 0.47 -12.18 -24.94
CA ARG A 55 -0.93 -12.26 -25.35
C ARG A 55 -1.75 -11.30 -24.50
N ILE A 56 -2.63 -10.54 -25.14
CA ILE A 56 -3.49 -9.54 -24.50
C ILE A 56 -4.93 -10.02 -24.58
N SER A 57 -5.67 -9.91 -23.47
CA SER A 57 -7.10 -10.14 -23.38
C SER A 57 -7.78 -9.06 -22.52
N ASP A 58 -9.12 -9.09 -22.50
CA ASP A 58 -9.96 -8.27 -21.61
C ASP A 58 -9.67 -6.76 -21.68
N GLU A 59 -9.28 -6.29 -22.86
CA GLU A 59 -9.02 -4.87 -23.07
C GLU A 59 -10.32 -4.07 -22.93
N SER A 60 -10.29 -3.07 -22.04
CA SER A 60 -11.38 -2.13 -21.84
C SER A 60 -10.85 -0.72 -21.75
N SER A 61 -11.45 0.18 -22.52
CA SER A 61 -11.09 1.60 -22.54
C SER A 61 -12.25 2.45 -22.04
N VAL A 62 -12.11 3.00 -20.83
CA VAL A 62 -13.12 3.87 -20.20
C VAL A 62 -12.48 5.22 -19.86
N ARG A 63 -13.11 6.30 -20.34
CA ARG A 63 -12.59 7.67 -20.20
C ARG A 63 -11.15 7.78 -20.73
N GLN A 64 -10.20 8.14 -19.87
CA GLN A 64 -8.79 8.37 -20.21
C GLN A 64 -7.88 7.19 -19.86
N ARG A 65 -8.45 6.03 -19.50
CA ARG A 65 -7.70 4.86 -19.07
C ARG A 65 -8.05 3.63 -19.91
N THR A 66 -7.07 2.78 -20.08
CA THR A 66 -7.20 1.47 -20.72
C THR A 66 -6.69 0.42 -19.75
N THR A 67 -7.51 -0.61 -19.50
CA THR A 67 -7.16 -1.78 -18.69
C THR A 67 -7.10 -3.01 -19.59
N TRP A 68 -6.22 -3.95 -19.27
CA TRP A 68 -6.13 -5.22 -19.99
C TRP A 68 -5.48 -6.30 -19.11
N THR A 69 -5.67 -7.55 -19.49
CA THR A 69 -4.93 -8.70 -18.97
C THR A 69 -3.85 -9.08 -19.98
N GLY A 70 -2.63 -9.31 -19.51
CA GLY A 70 -1.52 -9.80 -20.31
C GLY A 70 -0.97 -11.11 -19.78
N THR A 71 -0.56 -12.00 -20.68
CA THR A 71 0.24 -13.19 -20.35
C THR A 71 1.50 -13.16 -21.21
N THR A 72 2.67 -13.27 -20.60
CA THR A 72 3.98 -13.21 -21.27
C THR A 72 4.98 -14.17 -20.63
N GLU A 73 6.07 -14.50 -21.30
CA GLU A 73 7.18 -15.27 -20.73
C GLU A 73 8.27 -14.32 -20.24
N VAL A 74 8.69 -14.51 -18.98
CA VAL A 74 9.79 -13.77 -18.33
C VAL A 74 10.85 -14.75 -17.86
N THR A 75 12.11 -14.42 -18.13
CA THR A 75 13.27 -15.11 -17.59
C THR A 75 13.93 -14.23 -16.54
N ALA A 76 14.02 -14.73 -15.30
CA ALA A 76 14.87 -14.13 -14.28
C ALA A 76 16.29 -14.68 -14.41
N SER A 77 17.29 -13.81 -14.39
CA SER A 77 18.68 -14.23 -14.52
C SER A 77 19.63 -13.41 -13.68
N VAL A 78 20.72 -14.02 -13.28
CA VAL A 78 21.91 -13.38 -12.73
C VAL A 78 23.12 -13.99 -13.44
N ARG A 79 24.30 -13.40 -13.31
CA ARG A 79 25.50 -13.87 -14.02
C ARG A 79 25.73 -15.40 -13.86
N GLY A 80 25.51 -16.14 -14.94
CA GLY A 80 25.76 -17.59 -15.02
C GLY A 80 24.58 -18.48 -14.63
N HIS A 81 23.43 -17.91 -14.25
CA HIS A 81 22.24 -18.62 -13.81
C HIS A 81 20.98 -18.00 -14.43
N ASP A 82 20.02 -18.83 -14.83
CA ASP A 82 18.77 -18.43 -15.49
C ASP A 82 17.64 -19.36 -15.02
N SER A 83 16.45 -18.81 -14.84
CA SER A 83 15.26 -19.56 -14.40
C SER A 83 14.62 -20.40 -15.52
N GLY A 84 15.02 -20.20 -16.77
CA GLY A 84 14.20 -20.50 -17.93
C GLY A 84 13.02 -19.53 -18.08
N PRO A 85 12.25 -19.64 -19.17
CA PRO A 85 11.03 -18.85 -19.36
C PRO A 85 9.95 -19.25 -18.34
N ILE A 86 9.41 -18.27 -17.63
CA ILE A 86 8.31 -18.44 -16.68
C ILE A 86 7.08 -17.70 -17.22
N PRO A 87 5.91 -18.35 -17.34
CA PRO A 87 4.69 -17.65 -17.70
C PRO A 87 4.28 -16.68 -16.59
N VAL A 88 4.02 -15.43 -16.95
CA VAL A 88 3.58 -14.36 -16.05
C VAL A 88 2.27 -13.80 -16.56
N THR A 89 1.21 -13.93 -15.76
CA THR A 89 -0.05 -13.22 -15.96
C THR A 89 -0.04 -11.91 -15.16
N TYR A 90 -0.53 -10.84 -15.77
CA TYR A 90 -0.60 -9.53 -15.16
C TYR A 90 -1.83 -8.76 -15.61
N HIS A 91 -2.32 -7.87 -14.75
CA HIS A 91 -3.39 -6.93 -15.06
C HIS A 91 -2.82 -5.53 -15.08
N ALA A 92 -2.93 -4.86 -16.22
CA ALA A 92 -2.34 -3.55 -16.40
C ALA A 92 -3.40 -2.49 -16.64
N ASN A 93 -3.08 -1.27 -16.20
CA ASN A 93 -3.90 -0.10 -16.35
C ASN A 93 -3.02 1.10 -16.72
N ALA A 94 -3.21 1.67 -17.90
CA ALA A 94 -2.41 2.81 -18.37
C ALA A 94 -3.28 3.97 -18.87
N VAL A 95 -2.64 5.12 -19.08
CA VAL A 95 -3.28 6.24 -19.77
C VAL A 95 -3.61 5.78 -21.19
N ARG A 96 -4.84 6.01 -21.64
CA ARG A 96 -5.34 5.49 -22.92
C ARG A 96 -4.47 5.88 -24.12
N SER A 97 -3.89 7.08 -24.12
CA SER A 97 -2.99 7.53 -25.19
C SER A 97 -1.63 6.83 -25.21
N GLN A 98 -1.28 6.11 -24.15
CA GLN A 98 -0.02 5.36 -23.99
C GLN A 98 -0.21 3.85 -24.14
N ALA A 99 -1.45 3.35 -24.05
CA ALA A 99 -1.80 1.95 -24.23
C ALA A 99 -1.98 1.60 -25.72
N THR A 100 -0.94 1.79 -26.55
CA THR A 100 -0.97 1.30 -27.94
C THR A 100 -0.74 -0.22 -27.95
N PRO A 101 -1.20 -0.95 -28.98
CA PRO A 101 -0.95 -2.39 -29.07
C PRO A 101 0.54 -2.75 -28.94
N GLU A 102 1.43 -1.97 -29.55
CA GLU A 102 2.88 -2.18 -29.46
C GLU A 102 3.41 -1.96 -28.04
N ALA A 103 2.93 -0.91 -27.35
CA ALA A 103 3.33 -0.62 -25.97
C ALA A 103 2.80 -1.67 -24.99
N MET A 104 1.56 -2.15 -25.19
CA MET A 104 0.96 -3.21 -24.40
C MET A 104 1.70 -4.54 -24.59
N GLN A 105 2.13 -4.84 -25.83
CA GLN A 105 2.88 -6.05 -26.16
C GLN A 105 4.32 -6.02 -25.60
N ALA A 106 4.96 -4.86 -25.60
CA ALA A 106 6.33 -4.65 -25.10
C ALA A 106 6.41 -4.38 -23.59
N LEU A 107 5.29 -4.44 -22.87
CA LEU A 107 5.27 -4.24 -21.42
C LEU A 107 5.81 -5.48 -20.73
N ASN A 108 6.92 -5.33 -19.98
CA ASN A 108 7.44 -6.35 -19.09
C ASN A 108 6.88 -6.12 -17.67
N PRO A 109 6.01 -6.99 -17.13
CA PRO A 109 5.40 -6.78 -15.82
C PRO A 109 6.39 -6.82 -14.64
N MET A 110 7.64 -7.22 -14.88
CA MET A 110 8.72 -7.29 -13.88
C MET A 110 9.78 -6.19 -14.06
N ASP A 111 9.63 -5.32 -15.07
CA ASP A 111 10.56 -4.22 -15.36
C ASP A 111 9.81 -2.90 -15.60
N PRO A 112 9.66 -2.07 -14.55
CA PRO A 112 8.97 -0.80 -14.64
C PRO A 112 9.58 0.21 -15.62
N ASP A 113 10.81 0.02 -16.08
CA ASP A 113 11.42 0.88 -17.10
C ASP A 113 10.73 0.76 -18.45
N THR A 114 10.12 -0.38 -18.74
CA THR A 114 9.36 -0.58 -19.98
C THR A 114 7.97 0.07 -19.91
N TRP A 115 7.54 0.59 -18.74
CA TRP A 115 6.19 1.10 -18.55
C TRP A 115 6.09 2.59 -18.87
N PRO A 116 5.08 3.02 -19.65
CA PRO A 116 4.75 4.43 -19.74
C PRO A 116 4.42 5.04 -18.37
N PRO A 117 4.79 6.30 -18.08
CA PRO A 117 4.42 6.97 -16.83
C PRO A 117 2.90 7.03 -16.60
N GLY A 118 2.44 6.69 -15.40
CA GLY A 118 1.01 6.59 -15.07
C GLY A 118 0.41 5.18 -15.22
N THR A 119 1.23 4.20 -15.61
CA THR A 119 0.88 2.78 -15.68
C THR A 119 0.90 2.13 -14.31
N SER A 120 -0.07 1.26 -14.05
CA SER A 120 -0.09 0.35 -12.90
C SER A 120 -0.16 -1.08 -13.41
N VAL A 121 0.58 -1.98 -12.76
CA VAL A 121 0.60 -3.43 -13.02
C VAL A 121 0.24 -4.14 -11.72
N GLU A 122 -0.71 -5.05 -11.79
CA GLU A 122 -1.14 -5.92 -10.71
C GLU A 122 -0.79 -7.37 -11.07
N LEU A 123 -0.22 -8.06 -10.10
CA LEU A 123 0.09 -9.48 -10.13
C LEU A 123 -0.73 -10.17 -9.03
N ARG A 124 -1.39 -11.28 -9.37
CA ARG A 124 -2.28 -12.01 -8.46
C ARG A 124 -1.62 -13.31 -8.05
N GLY A 125 -1.49 -13.57 -6.75
CA GLY A 125 -0.72 -14.72 -6.28
C GLY A 125 -1.23 -16.07 -6.81
N GLY A 126 -2.55 -16.20 -6.98
CA GLY A 126 -3.17 -17.39 -7.56
C GLY A 126 -2.64 -17.77 -8.96
N ASP A 127 -2.26 -16.79 -9.78
CA ASP A 127 -1.73 -17.00 -11.13
C ASP A 127 -0.31 -17.62 -11.14
N PHE A 128 0.38 -17.60 -9.99
CA PHE A 128 1.77 -18.05 -9.85
C PHE A 128 1.92 -19.40 -9.15
N THR A 129 0.80 -20.05 -8.79
CA THR A 129 0.81 -21.40 -8.22
C THR A 129 1.47 -22.38 -9.19
N GLY A 130 2.47 -23.12 -8.72
CA GLY A 130 3.26 -24.06 -9.53
C GLY A 130 4.34 -23.41 -10.39
N THR A 131 4.64 -22.12 -10.20
CA THR A 131 5.71 -21.41 -10.93
C THR A 131 6.89 -21.08 -10.01
N ALA A 132 8.01 -20.61 -10.57
CA ALA A 132 9.16 -20.15 -9.77
C ALA A 132 8.83 -18.95 -8.84
N PHE A 133 7.75 -18.20 -9.12
CA PHE A 133 7.29 -17.09 -8.29
C PHE A 133 6.36 -17.53 -7.14
N GLU A 134 6.00 -18.81 -7.03
CA GLU A 134 5.08 -19.29 -5.99
C GLU A 134 5.58 -18.93 -4.58
N ASP A 135 6.86 -19.12 -4.30
CA ASP A 135 7.45 -18.80 -3.00
C ASP A 135 7.50 -17.28 -2.74
N THR A 136 7.70 -16.45 -3.78
CA THR A 136 7.56 -14.98 -3.67
C THR A 136 6.18 -14.62 -3.15
N PHE A 137 5.11 -15.16 -3.77
CA PHE A 137 3.75 -14.81 -3.38
C PHE A 137 3.30 -15.44 -2.07
N ARG A 138 3.86 -16.60 -1.68
CA ARG A 138 3.71 -17.13 -0.32
C ARG A 138 4.31 -16.19 0.73
N ASN A 139 5.53 -15.73 0.51
CA ASN A 139 6.18 -14.80 1.44
C ASN A 139 5.44 -13.46 1.52
N LEU A 140 4.89 -12.98 0.40
CA LEU A 140 3.99 -11.82 0.42
C LEU A 140 2.70 -12.09 1.20
N ALA A 141 2.09 -13.27 1.03
CA ALA A 141 0.89 -13.65 1.75
C ALA A 141 1.18 -13.72 3.27
N ASP A 142 2.26 -14.40 3.67
CA ASP A 142 2.71 -14.50 5.07
C ASP A 142 2.99 -13.13 5.68
N ALA A 143 3.69 -12.25 4.96
CA ALA A 143 3.96 -10.89 5.42
C ALA A 143 2.66 -10.10 5.67
N ASN A 144 1.62 -10.36 4.89
CA ASN A 144 0.32 -9.72 5.04
C ASN A 144 -0.65 -10.54 5.92
N GLY A 145 -0.24 -11.65 6.53
CA GLY A 145 -1.15 -12.50 7.33
C GLY A 145 -2.30 -13.11 6.52
N ILE A 146 -2.08 -13.37 5.23
CA ILE A 146 -3.07 -13.94 4.30
C ILE A 146 -2.80 -15.44 4.17
N GLU A 147 -3.79 -16.28 4.44
CA GLU A 147 -3.62 -17.74 4.39
C GLU A 147 -3.59 -18.31 2.96
N ASP A 148 -4.40 -17.76 2.04
CA ASP A 148 -4.50 -18.23 0.67
C ASP A 148 -3.74 -17.33 -0.31
N ILE A 149 -2.80 -17.91 -1.05
CA ILE A 149 -2.03 -17.22 -2.08
C ILE A 149 -2.93 -16.59 -3.17
N SER A 150 -4.15 -17.11 -3.40
CA SER A 150 -5.08 -16.48 -4.34
C SER A 150 -5.63 -15.14 -3.87
N GLU A 151 -5.55 -14.86 -2.57
CA GLU A 151 -6.04 -13.62 -1.95
C GLU A 151 -4.97 -12.54 -1.88
N VAL A 152 -3.68 -12.82 -2.14
CA VAL A 152 -2.64 -11.80 -2.18
C VAL A 152 -2.55 -11.12 -3.55
N ARG A 153 -2.29 -9.82 -3.54
CA ARG A 153 -1.96 -9.00 -4.71
C ARG A 153 -0.62 -8.32 -4.52
N LEU A 154 0.11 -8.13 -5.61
CA LEU A 154 1.23 -7.20 -5.71
C LEU A 154 0.88 -6.16 -6.78
N VAL A 155 0.71 -4.91 -6.38
CA VAL A 155 0.35 -3.79 -7.24
C VAL A 155 1.51 -2.79 -7.29
N VAL A 156 2.03 -2.56 -8.49
CA VAL A 156 3.10 -1.61 -8.73
C VAL A 156 2.58 -0.49 -9.63
N SER A 157 2.67 0.75 -9.16
CA SER A 157 2.20 1.94 -9.85
C SER A 157 3.34 2.90 -10.14
N LYS A 158 3.56 3.18 -11.43
CA LYS A 158 4.50 4.21 -11.90
C LYS A 158 3.78 5.56 -11.98
N SER A 159 4.28 6.55 -11.27
CA SER A 159 3.67 7.87 -11.24
C SER A 159 3.73 8.57 -12.60
N THR A 160 2.83 9.54 -12.81
CA THR A 160 2.89 10.41 -13.99
C THR A 160 3.95 11.49 -13.80
N ILE A 161 4.54 11.95 -14.90
CA ILE A 161 5.46 13.08 -14.87
C ILE A 161 4.64 14.36 -14.76
N THR A 162 4.92 15.16 -13.73
CA THR A 162 4.31 16.47 -13.51
C THR A 162 5.38 17.51 -13.17
N LYS A 163 5.00 18.78 -13.06
CA LYS A 163 5.93 19.82 -12.55
C LYS A 163 6.41 19.52 -11.12
N ALA A 164 5.57 18.88 -10.29
CA ALA A 164 5.89 18.51 -8.92
C ALA A 164 6.66 17.19 -8.82
N THR A 165 6.46 16.30 -9.81
CA THR A 165 7.09 14.97 -9.90
C THR A 165 7.78 14.84 -11.27
N PRO A 166 8.96 15.45 -11.44
CA PRO A 166 9.65 15.50 -12.73
C PRO A 166 10.27 14.15 -13.14
N VAL A 167 10.46 13.24 -12.18
CA VAL A 167 10.94 11.88 -12.37
C VAL A 167 9.84 10.93 -11.88
N PRO A 168 9.46 9.89 -12.65
CA PRO A 168 8.50 8.90 -12.18
C PRO A 168 9.00 8.17 -10.94
N GLU A 169 8.10 8.03 -9.96
CA GLU A 169 8.30 7.25 -8.74
C GLU A 169 7.54 5.92 -8.89
N LEU A 170 7.96 4.88 -8.19
CA LEU A 170 7.18 3.65 -8.04
C LEU A 170 6.54 3.60 -6.67
N ARG A 171 5.25 3.30 -6.65
CA ARG A 171 4.56 2.80 -5.45
C ARG A 171 4.36 1.31 -5.62
N ILE A 172 4.87 0.53 -4.68
CA ILE A 172 4.78 -0.91 -4.67
C ILE A 172 3.93 -1.28 -3.46
N MET A 173 2.88 -2.05 -3.67
CA MET A 173 1.91 -2.41 -2.64
C MET A 173 1.66 -3.91 -2.68
N SER A 174 1.66 -4.57 -1.53
CA SER A 174 1.16 -5.95 -1.42
C SER A 174 0.15 -6.07 -0.30
N GLY A 175 -0.90 -6.86 -0.47
CA GLY A 175 -1.98 -6.99 0.52
C GLY A 175 -3.12 -7.85 -0.01
N HIS A 176 -4.23 -7.83 0.72
CA HIS A 176 -5.42 -8.63 0.38
C HIS A 176 -6.11 -8.11 -0.89
N ALA A 177 -6.66 -9.02 -1.70
CA ALA A 177 -7.35 -8.74 -2.96
C ALA A 177 -8.42 -7.66 -2.83
N HIS A 178 -9.27 -7.75 -1.82
CA HIS A 178 -10.36 -6.80 -1.59
C HIS A 178 -9.86 -5.36 -1.36
N VAL A 179 -8.60 -5.17 -0.96
CA VAL A 179 -7.96 -3.84 -0.82
C VAL A 179 -7.69 -3.18 -2.17
N PHE A 180 -7.57 -3.96 -3.23
CA PHE A 180 -7.25 -3.47 -4.58
C PHE A 180 -8.43 -3.57 -5.56
N ASP A 181 -9.39 -4.43 -5.26
CA ASP A 181 -10.57 -4.62 -6.09
C ASP A 181 -11.46 -3.36 -6.12
N THR A 182 -12.09 -3.12 -7.27
CA THR A 182 -12.96 -1.95 -7.48
C THR A 182 -14.44 -2.38 -7.61
N PRO A 183 -15.37 -1.73 -6.89
CA PRO A 183 -15.12 -0.68 -5.91
C PRO A 183 -14.44 -1.26 -4.67
N PHE A 184 -13.71 -0.42 -3.93
CA PHE A 184 -13.07 -0.77 -2.67
C PHE A 184 -14.13 -1.02 -1.57
N GLU A 185 -15.16 -1.82 -1.87
CA GLU A 185 -16.46 -1.89 -1.18
C GLU A 185 -16.31 -2.31 0.29
N THR A 186 -15.23 -2.98 0.65
CA THR A 186 -14.99 -3.48 2.02
C THR A 186 -13.63 -3.07 2.63
N ALA A 187 -12.86 -2.24 1.93
CA ALA A 187 -11.46 -2.01 2.28
C ALA A 187 -11.19 -0.60 2.84
N TYR A 188 -9.94 -0.16 2.68
CA TYR A 188 -9.44 1.15 3.06
C TYR A 188 -10.37 2.34 2.71
N ALA A 189 -11.08 2.33 1.57
CA ALA A 189 -11.94 3.45 1.17
C ALA A 189 -13.42 3.27 1.56
N ALA A 190 -13.79 2.14 2.18
CA ALA A 190 -15.15 1.85 2.61
C ALA A 190 -15.54 2.69 3.85
N PRO A 191 -16.84 2.98 4.03
CA PRO A 191 -17.35 3.48 5.31
C PRO A 191 -16.99 2.53 6.45
N ALA A 192 -16.83 3.05 7.67
CA ALA A 192 -16.45 2.24 8.83
C ALA A 192 -17.40 1.05 9.09
N THR A 193 -18.69 1.18 8.73
CA THR A 193 -19.71 0.13 8.93
C THR A 193 -19.58 -1.06 7.99
N ASP A 194 -18.89 -0.89 6.86
CA ASP A 194 -18.77 -1.90 5.80
C ASP A 194 -17.33 -2.45 5.70
N ARG A 195 -16.45 -2.02 6.61
CA ARG A 195 -15.02 -2.34 6.57
C ARG A 195 -14.74 -3.74 7.09
N GLU A 196 -13.76 -4.38 6.48
CA GLU A 196 -13.23 -5.68 6.91
C GLU A 196 -11.77 -5.54 7.36
N ASP A 197 -11.30 -6.52 8.12
CA ASP A 197 -9.89 -6.63 8.51
C ASP A 197 -9.03 -6.69 7.25
N PHE A 198 -7.97 -5.88 7.21
CA PHE A 198 -7.03 -5.91 6.11
C PHE A 198 -5.61 -5.63 6.55
N SER A 199 -4.69 -6.00 5.69
CA SER A 199 -3.29 -5.64 5.79
C SER A 199 -2.75 -5.23 4.43
N ILE A 200 -1.83 -4.28 4.44
CA ILE A 200 -1.14 -3.81 3.26
C ILE A 200 0.27 -3.34 3.60
N HIS A 201 1.22 -3.78 2.80
CA HIS A 201 2.59 -3.28 2.80
C HIS A 201 2.77 -2.32 1.64
N THR A 202 3.35 -1.15 1.90
CA THR A 202 3.58 -0.10 0.90
C THR A 202 5.02 0.38 0.93
N LEU A 203 5.68 0.33 -0.22
CA LEU A 203 7.00 0.92 -0.46
C LEU A 203 6.90 2.00 -1.54
N VAL A 204 7.57 3.14 -1.34
CA VAL A 204 7.67 4.19 -2.36
C VAL A 204 9.13 4.43 -2.74
N GLN A 205 9.44 4.16 -4.00
CA GLN A 205 10.76 4.36 -4.61
C GLN A 205 10.76 5.64 -5.44
N ARG A 206 11.56 6.63 -5.02
CA ARG A 206 11.63 7.94 -5.66
C ARG A 206 12.57 8.01 -6.84
N ASP A 207 13.59 7.16 -6.84
CA ASP A 207 14.49 6.96 -7.96
C ASP A 207 14.59 5.46 -8.22
N PRO A 208 13.55 4.87 -8.82
CA PRO A 208 13.50 3.44 -9.09
C PRO A 208 14.59 2.98 -10.06
N THR A 209 15.28 3.91 -10.74
CA THR A 209 16.41 3.62 -11.63
C THR A 209 17.75 3.57 -10.89
N SER A 210 17.79 4.04 -9.64
CA SER A 210 18.99 3.93 -8.81
C SER A 210 19.33 2.45 -8.57
N PRO A 211 20.62 2.08 -8.55
CA PRO A 211 21.02 0.68 -8.36
C PRO A 211 20.51 0.05 -7.05
N GLY A 212 20.36 0.85 -5.99
CA GLY A 212 19.83 0.40 -4.69
C GLY A 212 18.34 0.05 -4.80
N GLN A 213 17.50 1.02 -5.17
CA GLN A 213 16.05 0.79 -5.25
C GLN A 213 15.70 -0.26 -6.33
N ARG A 214 16.47 -0.35 -7.41
CA ARG A 214 16.30 -1.42 -8.39
C ARG A 214 16.62 -2.79 -7.80
N ALA A 215 17.71 -2.92 -7.03
CA ALA A 215 18.03 -4.16 -6.35
C ALA A 215 16.93 -4.54 -5.33
N ASP A 216 16.42 -3.57 -4.57
CA ASP A 216 15.34 -3.79 -3.60
C ASP A 216 14.06 -4.32 -4.28
N PHE A 217 13.67 -3.70 -5.40
CA PHE A 217 12.50 -4.14 -6.17
C PHE A 217 12.72 -5.53 -6.76
N ASN A 218 13.90 -5.80 -7.33
CA ASN A 218 14.21 -7.12 -7.88
C ASN A 218 14.25 -8.19 -6.77
N HIS A 219 14.76 -7.86 -5.59
CA HIS A 219 14.81 -8.77 -4.44
C HIS A 219 13.40 -9.11 -3.95
N LEU A 220 12.51 -8.12 -3.87
CA LEU A 220 11.09 -8.32 -3.61
C LEU A 220 10.46 -9.25 -4.65
N LEU A 221 10.72 -9.06 -5.95
CA LEU A 221 10.14 -9.91 -6.99
C LEU A 221 10.60 -11.38 -6.92
N VAL A 222 11.86 -11.64 -6.56
CA VAL A 222 12.40 -13.03 -6.49
C VAL A 222 12.22 -13.71 -5.14
N THR A 223 11.93 -12.96 -4.06
CA THR A 223 11.82 -13.54 -2.71
C THR A 223 10.53 -13.22 -1.98
N GLY A 224 9.78 -12.19 -2.36
CA GLY A 224 8.64 -11.69 -1.60
C GLY A 224 9.02 -10.95 -0.31
N THR A 225 10.31 -10.78 -0.03
CA THR A 225 10.80 -10.06 1.15
C THR A 225 10.57 -8.57 0.97
N GLN A 226 9.91 -7.93 1.95
CA GLN A 226 9.66 -6.49 1.95
C GLN A 226 10.99 -5.73 2.12
N PRO A 227 11.32 -4.77 1.23
CA PRO A 227 12.52 -3.96 1.39
C PRO A 227 12.45 -3.00 2.58
N ASP A 228 13.61 -2.52 3.02
CA ASP A 228 13.71 -1.45 4.02
C ASP A 228 12.92 -0.20 3.59
N GLY A 229 12.27 0.46 4.55
CA GLY A 229 11.38 1.59 4.30
C GLY A 229 9.99 1.20 3.78
N THR A 230 9.67 -0.11 3.77
CA THR A 230 8.29 -0.56 3.59
C THR A 230 7.48 -0.27 4.85
N ILE A 231 6.31 0.31 4.66
CA ILE A 231 5.34 0.60 5.72
C ILE A 231 4.28 -0.49 5.68
N GLY A 232 4.10 -1.22 6.78
CA GLY A 232 2.98 -2.11 7.00
C GLY A 232 1.81 -1.34 7.61
N VAL A 233 0.60 -1.54 7.10
CA VAL A 233 -0.65 -1.09 7.71
C VAL A 233 -1.54 -2.30 7.89
N SER A 234 -2.03 -2.53 9.10
CA SER A 234 -3.03 -3.56 9.37
C SER A 234 -4.17 -3.00 10.19
N GLU A 235 -5.39 -3.46 9.93
CA GLU A 235 -6.57 -3.07 10.68
C GLU A 235 -7.32 -4.28 11.23
N THR A 236 -7.78 -4.14 12.47
CA THR A 236 -8.75 -5.02 13.12
C THR A 236 -10.05 -4.26 13.33
N VAL A 237 -11.11 -4.69 12.68
CA VAL A 237 -12.43 -4.05 12.64
C VAL A 237 -13.34 -4.68 13.69
N SER A 238 -13.99 -3.81 14.46
CA SER A 238 -15.04 -4.13 15.42
C SER A 238 -16.29 -3.33 15.10
N ALA A 239 -17.43 -3.69 15.71
CA ALA A 239 -18.72 -3.09 15.39
C ALA A 239 -18.79 -1.55 15.56
N SER A 240 -17.95 -0.96 16.41
CA SER A 240 -17.93 0.48 16.68
C SER A 240 -16.52 1.07 16.73
N SER A 241 -15.50 0.30 16.37
CA SER A 241 -14.11 0.75 16.43
C SER A 241 -13.24 0.01 15.42
N ILE A 242 -12.16 0.65 15.00
CA ILE A 242 -11.13 0.07 14.15
C ILE A 242 -9.82 0.33 14.85
N ASN A 243 -9.06 -0.72 15.14
CA ASN A 243 -7.68 -0.61 15.58
C ASN A 243 -6.77 -0.74 14.36
N GLY A 244 -5.87 0.23 14.15
CA GLY A 244 -4.89 0.24 13.08
C GLY A 244 -3.47 0.25 13.65
N LEU A 245 -2.64 -0.64 13.12
CA LEU A 245 -1.22 -0.67 13.39
C LEU A 245 -0.49 -0.20 12.14
N ILE A 246 0.39 0.79 12.31
CA ILE A 246 1.22 1.32 11.24
C ILE A 246 2.66 1.04 11.62
N THR A 247 3.30 0.14 10.89
CA THR A 247 4.57 -0.50 11.26
C THR A 247 5.68 -0.17 10.27
N ASP A 248 6.86 0.20 10.77
CA ASP A 248 8.08 0.14 9.96
C ASP A 248 8.49 -1.33 9.90
N VAL A 249 8.41 -1.95 8.72
CA VAL A 249 8.70 -3.38 8.57
C VAL A 249 10.14 -3.72 8.97
N ALA A 250 11.07 -2.77 8.81
CA ALA A 250 12.49 -3.00 9.09
C ALA A 250 12.81 -2.86 10.58
N SER A 251 12.36 -1.78 11.24
CA SER A 251 12.66 -1.53 12.65
C SER A 251 11.68 -2.24 13.61
N GLY A 252 10.45 -2.49 13.15
CA GLY A 252 9.36 -2.99 13.98
C GLY A 252 8.70 -1.91 14.85
N GLU A 253 9.03 -0.63 14.66
CA GLU A 253 8.33 0.48 15.32
C GLU A 253 6.87 0.54 14.85
N VAL A 254 5.95 0.86 15.77
CA VAL A 254 4.51 0.81 15.53
C VAL A 254 3.81 2.04 16.07
N ASN A 255 3.00 2.67 15.23
CA ASN A 255 1.94 3.55 15.71
C ASN A 255 0.67 2.71 15.87
N ASP A 256 0.09 2.71 17.07
CA ASP A 256 -1.10 1.92 17.42
C ASP A 256 -2.26 2.86 17.70
N ILE A 257 -3.24 2.89 16.79
CA ILE A 257 -4.33 3.86 16.80
C ILE A 257 -5.68 3.14 16.79
N THR A 258 -6.59 3.57 17.64
CA THR A 258 -7.99 3.13 17.62
C THR A 258 -8.91 4.29 17.26
N TRP A 259 -9.67 4.14 16.18
CA TRP A 259 -10.78 5.02 15.84
C TRP A 259 -12.08 4.44 16.38
N THR A 260 -12.94 5.30 16.92
CA THR A 260 -14.28 4.94 17.39
C THR A 260 -15.34 5.72 16.62
N PHE A 261 -16.44 5.03 16.29
CA PHE A 261 -17.50 5.54 15.42
C PHE A 261 -18.85 5.59 16.13
N ASP A 262 -19.73 6.44 15.62
CA ASP A 262 -21.15 6.32 15.91
C ASP A 262 -21.81 5.20 15.09
N ARG A 263 -23.11 5.00 15.31
CA ARG A 263 -23.90 3.96 14.62
C ARG A 263 -24.05 4.20 13.12
N GLU A 264 -23.75 5.40 12.63
CA GLU A 264 -23.74 5.76 11.22
C GLU A 264 -22.34 5.62 10.59
N GLY A 265 -21.35 5.13 11.35
CA GLY A 265 -19.97 4.96 10.89
C GLY A 265 -19.17 6.26 10.84
N ARG A 266 -19.66 7.34 11.44
CA ARG A 266 -18.93 8.62 11.50
C ARG A 266 -17.96 8.57 12.66
N PRO A 267 -16.70 9.00 12.48
CA PRO A 267 -15.75 9.01 13.58
C PRO A 267 -16.20 10.02 14.64
N VAL A 268 -16.08 9.63 15.90
CA VAL A 268 -16.39 10.49 17.06
C VAL A 268 -15.19 10.68 17.98
N HIS A 269 -14.22 9.78 17.89
CA HIS A 269 -13.06 9.73 18.76
C HIS A 269 -11.95 8.94 18.09
N ALA A 270 -10.70 9.30 18.36
CA ALA A 270 -9.55 8.47 18.09
C ALA A 270 -8.52 8.61 19.21
N GLU A 271 -7.85 7.51 19.54
CA GLU A 271 -6.75 7.51 20.51
C GLU A 271 -5.63 6.60 20.02
N GLY A 272 -4.40 6.86 20.45
CA GLY A 272 -3.30 5.99 20.09
C GLY A 272 -1.94 6.48 20.54
N THR A 273 -0.96 5.60 20.37
CA THR A 273 0.44 5.85 20.72
C THR A 273 1.25 5.99 19.43
N LEU A 274 1.98 7.10 19.31
CA LEU A 274 2.90 7.39 18.22
C LEU A 274 4.33 7.16 18.71
N THR A 275 5.10 6.36 17.96
CA THR A 275 6.51 6.04 18.22
C THR A 275 7.41 6.41 17.02
N TRP A 276 6.84 6.60 15.83
CA TRP A 276 7.61 6.87 14.62
C TRP A 276 6.82 7.62 13.55
N THR A 277 7.51 8.08 12.50
CA THR A 277 6.88 8.76 11.36
C THR A 277 6.99 7.93 10.06
N PRO A 278 5.91 7.23 9.65
CA PRO A 278 5.84 6.49 8.37
C PRO A 278 6.21 7.32 7.14
N GLY A 279 6.13 8.64 7.26
CA GLY A 279 6.82 9.55 6.38
C GLY A 279 5.94 10.68 5.84
N SER A 280 6.59 11.67 5.26
CA SER A 280 5.98 12.97 4.93
C SER A 280 4.93 12.96 3.80
N SER A 281 4.28 14.11 3.61
CA SER A 281 3.30 14.47 2.56
C SER A 281 3.62 14.05 1.11
N ARG A 282 4.86 13.66 0.81
CA ARG A 282 5.25 13.15 -0.52
C ARG A 282 4.83 11.71 -0.75
N TYR A 283 4.69 10.89 0.31
CA TYR A 283 4.01 9.60 0.22
C TYR A 283 2.56 9.76 -0.23
N ARG A 284 1.88 10.85 0.12
CA ARG A 284 0.49 11.10 -0.31
C ARG A 284 0.35 11.38 -1.82
N ALA A 285 1.36 11.97 -2.48
CA ALA A 285 1.23 12.48 -3.85
C ALA A 285 0.96 11.39 -4.91
N GLY A 286 1.26 10.12 -4.59
CA GLY A 286 0.97 8.95 -5.43
C GLY A 286 -0.09 8.01 -4.86
N ASP A 287 -0.72 8.35 -3.75
CA ASP A 287 -1.74 7.52 -3.10
C ASP A 287 -3.12 7.81 -3.70
N ARG A 288 -3.45 7.08 -4.77
CA ARG A 288 -4.71 7.24 -5.50
C ARG A 288 -5.92 6.76 -4.68
N THR A 289 -5.73 5.80 -3.79
CA THR A 289 -6.79 5.26 -2.95
C THR A 289 -7.21 6.32 -1.94
N GLU A 290 -6.26 6.88 -1.20
CA GLU A 290 -6.53 7.98 -0.27
C GLU A 290 -7.06 9.24 -0.97
N SER A 291 -6.53 9.56 -2.15
CA SER A 291 -7.02 10.70 -2.94
C SER A 291 -8.48 10.51 -3.38
N THR A 292 -8.86 9.29 -3.77
CA THR A 292 -10.25 8.94 -4.11
C THR A 292 -11.14 9.01 -2.89
N ALA A 293 -10.73 8.40 -1.77
CA ALA A 293 -11.47 8.42 -0.50
C ALA A 293 -11.73 9.86 -0.03
N GLN A 294 -10.74 10.74 -0.07
CA GLN A 294 -10.92 12.15 0.27
C GLN A 294 -11.89 12.87 -0.68
N SER A 295 -11.80 12.58 -1.98
CA SER A 295 -12.69 13.18 -2.97
C SER A 295 -14.14 12.73 -2.79
N ASP A 296 -14.37 11.48 -2.42
CA ASP A 296 -15.71 10.93 -2.26
C ASP A 296 -16.29 11.37 -0.91
N PHE A 297 -15.51 11.30 0.17
CA PHE A 297 -15.87 11.90 1.46
C PHE A 297 -16.32 13.37 1.31
N ARG A 298 -15.59 14.15 0.52
CA ARG A 298 -15.92 15.55 0.25
C ARG A 298 -17.30 15.70 -0.39
N LYS A 299 -17.65 14.85 -1.36
CA LYS A 299 -18.94 14.88 -2.06
C LYS A 299 -20.07 14.41 -1.14
N ASP A 300 -19.85 13.30 -0.45
CA ASP A 300 -20.86 12.64 0.38
C ASP A 300 -21.24 13.51 1.59
N ASN A 301 -20.30 14.32 2.08
CA ASN A 301 -20.55 15.27 3.17
C ASN A 301 -20.85 16.69 2.69
N GLY A 302 -20.95 16.94 1.38
CA GLY A 302 -21.33 18.24 0.83
C GLY A 302 -20.36 19.38 1.20
N LEU A 303 -19.06 19.11 1.30
CA LEU A 303 -18.10 20.08 1.82
C LEU A 303 -17.91 21.28 0.86
N GLY A 304 -18.12 22.47 1.41
CA GLY A 304 -17.84 23.76 0.77
C GLY A 304 -16.35 24.08 0.67
N SER A 305 -16.00 25.23 0.10
CA SER A 305 -14.61 25.68 -0.02
C SER A 305 -13.97 26.08 1.33
N ASP A 306 -14.79 26.33 2.33
CA ASP A 306 -14.42 26.70 3.70
C ASP A 306 -14.09 25.49 4.58
N HIS A 307 -14.41 24.28 4.12
CA HIS A 307 -14.10 23.01 4.79
C HIS A 307 -13.22 22.11 3.91
N HIS A 308 -12.28 21.46 4.57
CA HIS A 308 -11.47 20.39 3.99
C HIS A 308 -11.97 19.03 4.50
N THR A 309 -11.55 17.98 3.79
CA THR A 309 -11.48 16.64 4.37
C THR A 309 -10.31 16.64 5.34
N GLY A 310 -10.59 16.93 6.62
CA GLY A 310 -9.61 16.91 7.69
C GLY A 310 -9.33 15.49 8.15
N HIS A 311 -8.20 15.30 8.82
CA HIS A 311 -7.83 14.02 9.41
C HIS A 311 -7.78 14.12 10.94
N LEU A 312 -8.14 13.05 11.66
CA LEU A 312 -7.92 12.97 13.12
C LEU A 312 -6.43 12.80 13.42
N PHE A 313 -5.76 11.89 12.72
CA PHE A 313 -4.31 11.81 12.70
C PHE A 313 -3.80 12.10 11.29
N ALA A 314 -2.86 13.02 11.14
CA ALA A 314 -2.27 13.31 9.84
C ALA A 314 -1.73 12.05 9.17
N TYR A 315 -1.80 12.07 7.84
CA TYR A 315 -1.24 11.03 6.96
C TYR A 315 0.22 10.67 7.29
N ARG A 316 0.99 11.58 7.89
CA ARG A 316 2.39 11.32 8.24
C ARG A 316 2.58 10.30 9.38
N PHE A 317 1.54 10.06 10.17
CA PHE A 317 1.55 9.18 11.34
C PHE A 317 0.85 7.85 11.08
N VAL A 318 -0.24 7.90 10.33
CA VAL A 318 -1.10 6.72 10.12
C VAL A 318 -1.06 6.26 8.67
N HIS A 319 -0.20 6.84 7.84
CA HIS A 319 -0.30 6.68 6.40
C HIS A 319 -1.73 7.03 5.95
N GLY A 320 -2.26 6.29 5.00
CA GLY A 320 -3.65 6.40 4.67
C GLY A 320 -4.57 5.61 5.63
N HIS A 321 -5.78 6.10 5.92
CA HIS A 321 -6.91 5.27 6.38
C HIS A 321 -8.29 5.64 5.80
N GLY A 322 -8.40 6.51 4.79
CA GLY A 322 -9.70 6.79 4.16
C GLY A 322 -10.71 7.41 5.13
N PRO A 323 -12.03 7.21 4.92
CA PRO A 323 -13.07 7.95 5.64
C PRO A 323 -13.08 7.72 7.16
N VAL A 324 -12.48 6.63 7.65
CA VAL A 324 -12.47 6.33 9.09
C VAL A 324 -11.66 7.32 9.91
N ASN A 325 -10.65 7.92 9.28
CA ASN A 325 -9.77 8.91 9.89
C ASN A 325 -10.14 10.33 9.43
N MET A 326 -11.31 10.53 8.79
CA MET A 326 -11.69 11.80 8.18
C MET A 326 -12.91 12.45 8.83
N PHE A 327 -12.90 13.78 8.92
CA PHE A 327 -14.06 14.56 9.34
C PHE A 327 -14.12 15.93 8.62
N PRO A 328 -15.29 16.59 8.59
CA PRO A 328 -15.39 17.96 8.08
C PRO A 328 -14.65 18.93 8.99
N GLN A 329 -13.53 19.46 8.49
CA GLN A 329 -12.66 20.35 9.27
C GLN A 329 -12.55 21.71 8.57
N GLN A 330 -12.63 22.78 9.33
CA GLN A 330 -12.51 24.12 8.78
C GLN A 330 -11.11 24.33 8.16
N ALA A 331 -11.06 24.90 6.95
CA ALA A 331 -9.86 24.91 6.11
C ALA A 331 -8.64 25.64 6.71
N ASN A 332 -8.86 26.77 7.37
CA ASN A 332 -7.81 27.55 8.05
C ASN A 332 -7.35 26.87 9.35
N PHE A 333 -8.27 26.25 10.08
CA PHE A 333 -7.97 25.44 11.26
C PHE A 333 -7.10 24.23 10.89
N ASN A 334 -7.53 23.44 9.89
CA ASN A 334 -6.81 22.27 9.37
C ASN A 334 -5.37 22.63 8.97
N THR A 335 -5.21 23.63 8.09
CA THR A 335 -3.89 23.98 7.54
C THR A 335 -3.06 24.93 8.42
N GLY A 336 -3.62 25.37 9.55
CA GLY A 336 -3.01 26.33 10.46
C GLY A 336 -2.68 25.70 11.81
N PRO A 337 -3.46 25.99 12.86
CA PRO A 337 -3.20 25.49 14.21
C PRO A 337 -3.15 23.96 14.32
N TYR A 338 -4.04 23.22 13.64
CA TYR A 338 -4.07 21.76 13.74
C TYR A 338 -2.79 21.13 13.14
N ALA A 339 -2.44 21.52 11.92
CA ALA A 339 -1.18 21.10 11.30
C ALA A 339 0.08 21.52 12.07
N ARG A 340 0.03 22.59 12.88
CA ARG A 340 1.16 22.99 13.75
C ARG A 340 1.30 22.09 14.97
N MET A 341 0.19 21.69 15.59
CA MET A 341 0.19 20.71 16.67
C MET A 341 0.73 19.37 16.17
N GLU A 342 0.26 18.90 15.01
CA GLU A 342 0.79 17.68 14.40
C GLU A 342 2.26 17.81 13.96
N GLN A 343 2.73 19.02 13.65
CA GLN A 343 4.16 19.24 13.41
C GLN A 343 4.95 19.12 14.72
N GLU A 344 4.44 19.64 15.83
CA GLU A 344 5.08 19.49 17.13
C GLU A 344 5.20 18.02 17.53
N TRP A 345 4.15 17.22 17.29
CA TRP A 345 4.24 15.77 17.51
C TRP A 345 5.33 15.12 16.66
N ALA A 346 5.42 15.45 15.37
CA ALA A 346 6.49 14.94 14.53
C ALA A 346 7.88 15.37 15.05
N ASP A 347 8.02 16.59 15.54
CA ASP A 347 9.26 17.10 16.11
C ASP A 347 9.63 16.33 17.41
N TRP A 348 8.66 15.98 18.27
CA TRP A 348 8.91 15.15 19.45
C TRP A 348 9.37 13.72 19.09
N LEU A 349 8.75 13.10 18.08
CA LEU A 349 9.17 11.79 17.57
C LEU A 349 10.59 11.85 16.99
N ASP A 350 10.96 12.94 16.30
CA ASP A 350 12.31 13.16 15.79
C ASP A 350 13.37 13.28 16.92
N HIS A 351 12.95 13.59 18.15
CA HIS A 351 13.80 13.57 19.35
C HIS A 351 13.76 12.22 20.10
N GLY A 352 13.13 11.19 19.52
CA GLY A 352 13.06 9.84 20.08
C GLY A 352 12.08 9.69 21.25
N MET A 353 11.10 10.59 21.37
CA MET A 353 10.05 10.51 22.39
C MET A 353 8.82 9.78 21.85
N ASP A 354 8.04 9.17 22.74
CA ASP A 354 6.73 8.59 22.43
C ASP A 354 5.61 9.58 22.76
N ILE A 355 4.49 9.48 22.05
CA ILE A 355 3.34 10.38 22.23
C ILE A 355 2.06 9.57 22.35
N ASP A 356 1.40 9.65 23.51
CA ASP A 356 0.04 9.16 23.70
C ASP A 356 -0.93 10.28 23.38
N VAL A 357 -1.84 10.06 22.43
CA VAL A 357 -2.76 11.08 21.91
C VAL A 357 -4.20 10.59 22.03
N ARG A 358 -5.09 11.50 22.44
CA ARG A 358 -6.54 11.33 22.45
C ARG A 358 -7.20 12.51 21.75
N ILE A 359 -8.11 12.21 20.83
CA ILE A 359 -8.86 13.20 20.05
C ILE A 359 -10.35 12.90 20.14
N GLU A 360 -11.15 13.90 20.47
CA GLU A 360 -12.61 13.82 20.51
C GLU A 360 -13.24 14.88 19.62
N LEU A 361 -14.28 14.49 18.88
CA LEU A 361 -15.08 15.39 18.07
C LEU A 361 -16.37 15.73 18.80
N ALA A 362 -16.63 17.02 19.02
CA ALA A 362 -17.78 17.50 19.77
C ALA A 362 -18.69 18.43 18.93
N PRO A 363 -20.02 18.35 19.08
CA PRO A 363 -20.73 17.29 19.79
C PRO A 363 -20.56 15.94 19.06
N ALA A 364 -20.51 14.85 19.83
CA ALA A 364 -20.28 13.51 19.28
C ALA A 364 -21.35 13.16 18.23
N GLY A 365 -20.90 12.62 17.09
CA GLY A 365 -21.79 12.26 15.97
C GLY A 365 -22.37 13.47 15.22
N ALA A 366 -21.83 14.67 15.38
CA ALA A 366 -22.15 15.77 14.50
C ALA A 366 -21.59 15.51 13.09
N GLN A 367 -22.36 15.84 12.05
CA GLN A 367 -21.82 15.81 10.68
C GLN A 367 -20.69 16.84 10.54
N PHE A 368 -20.86 18.03 11.12
CA PHE A 368 -19.84 19.06 11.24
C PHE A 368 -19.57 19.27 12.72
N PRO A 369 -18.52 18.65 13.29
CA PRO A 369 -18.18 18.88 14.68
C PRO A 369 -17.82 20.36 14.88
N GLU A 370 -18.31 20.93 15.98
CA GLU A 370 -18.05 22.30 16.41
C GLU A 370 -16.69 22.40 17.12
N GLN A 371 -16.22 21.32 17.74
CA GLN A 371 -14.95 21.31 18.46
C GLN A 371 -14.13 20.06 18.18
N VAL A 372 -12.81 20.25 18.24
CA VAL A 372 -11.81 19.17 18.27
C VAL A 372 -11.06 19.30 19.58
N ILE A 373 -11.24 18.32 20.46
CA ILE A 373 -10.65 18.26 21.80
C ILE A 373 -9.48 17.29 21.72
N VAL A 374 -8.29 17.75 22.10
CA VAL A 374 -7.05 17.00 22.00
C VAL A 374 -6.36 16.95 23.35
N ASP A 375 -6.03 15.76 23.80
CA ASP A 375 -5.22 15.51 24.98
C ASP A 375 -4.02 14.67 24.55
N TYR A 376 -2.82 15.04 24.96
CA TYR A 376 -1.64 14.24 24.63
C TYR A 376 -0.55 14.36 25.67
N THR A 377 0.24 13.30 25.81
CA THR A 377 1.39 13.23 26.71
C THR A 377 2.61 12.77 25.93
N VAL A 378 3.75 13.41 26.17
CA VAL A 378 5.05 13.04 25.60
C VAL A 378 5.87 12.35 26.69
N THR A 379 6.36 11.16 26.38
CA THR A 379 7.09 10.30 27.31
C THR A 379 8.45 9.94 26.72
N ASP A 380 9.50 9.95 27.55
CA ASP A 380 10.78 9.36 27.18
C ASP A 380 10.67 7.83 27.27
N PRO A 381 10.77 7.09 26.15
CA PRO A 381 10.60 5.65 26.17
C PRO A 381 11.71 4.90 26.93
N GLU A 382 12.89 5.50 27.12
CA GLU A 382 13.99 4.85 27.85
C GLU A 382 13.75 4.87 29.36
N SER A 383 13.26 5.98 29.90
CA SER A 383 13.07 6.20 31.33
C SER A 383 11.63 6.00 31.81
N GLY A 384 10.65 6.13 30.90
CA GLY A 384 9.22 6.19 31.21
C GLY A 384 8.77 7.52 31.84
N ALA A 385 9.60 8.56 31.80
CA ALA A 385 9.28 9.85 32.36
C ALA A 385 8.41 10.71 31.43
N VAL A 386 7.43 11.40 32.00
CA VAL A 386 6.63 12.39 31.25
C VAL A 386 7.47 13.66 31.04
N VAL A 387 7.75 13.96 29.79
CA VAL A 387 8.53 15.13 29.35
C VAL A 387 7.61 16.34 29.15
N TYR A 388 6.41 16.11 28.61
CA TYR A 388 5.46 17.17 28.31
C TYR A 388 4.01 16.69 28.40
N ASP A 389 3.16 17.50 29.06
CA ASP A 389 1.70 17.33 29.15
C ASP A 389 1.09 18.75 29.11
N PRO A 390 0.65 19.24 27.93
CA PRO A 390 0.08 20.58 27.79
C PRO A 390 -1.28 20.79 28.46
N GLN A 391 -1.84 19.79 29.15
CA GLN A 391 -3.27 19.71 29.46
C GLN A 391 -4.14 19.71 28.20
N THR A 392 -5.40 19.29 28.34
CA THR A 392 -6.35 19.20 27.24
C THR A 392 -6.48 20.53 26.48
N THR A 393 -6.24 20.48 25.17
CA THR A 393 -6.43 21.59 24.24
C THR A 393 -7.79 21.45 23.55
N VAL A 394 -8.58 22.53 23.53
CA VAL A 394 -9.88 22.57 22.85
C VAL A 394 -9.82 23.57 21.70
N PHE A 395 -10.11 23.10 20.49
CA PHE A 395 -10.23 23.94 19.30
C PHE A 395 -11.69 24.07 18.86
N ASP A 396 -12.12 25.26 18.47
CA ASP A 396 -13.50 25.57 18.06
C ASP A 396 -13.81 25.22 16.59
N ASN A 397 -13.04 24.33 15.93
CA ASN A 397 -13.14 23.99 14.49
C ASN A 397 -13.51 25.18 13.57
N GLU A 398 -12.99 26.37 13.88
CA GLU A 398 -13.30 27.63 13.22
C GLU A 398 -12.03 28.34 12.73
N ALA A 399 -12.19 29.32 11.84
CA ALA A 399 -11.07 30.13 11.34
C ALA A 399 -10.49 31.04 12.43
N GLY A 400 -9.21 31.39 12.29
CA GLY A 400 -8.58 32.43 13.11
C GLY A 400 -8.03 31.96 14.46
N GLN A 401 -8.08 30.66 14.73
CA GLN A 401 -7.43 30.05 15.88
C GLN A 401 -5.90 30.00 15.71
N TYR A 402 -5.18 29.95 16.83
CA TYR A 402 -3.73 29.87 16.87
C TYR A 402 -3.27 28.80 17.85
N PHE A 403 -2.28 28.01 17.42
CA PHE A 403 -1.59 27.04 18.26
C PHE A 403 -0.12 27.45 18.35
N SER A 404 0.38 27.62 19.58
CA SER A 404 1.77 27.97 19.84
C SER A 404 2.57 26.70 20.06
N ASN A 405 3.24 26.23 19.02
CA ASN A 405 4.02 25.01 19.13
C ASN A 405 5.32 25.21 19.93
N ILE A 406 5.74 24.18 20.64
CA ILE A 406 7.10 24.06 21.18
C ILE A 406 8.08 24.02 20.01
N ARG A 407 9.19 24.74 20.18
CA ARG A 407 10.26 24.75 19.17
C ARG A 407 11.23 23.60 19.45
N PRO A 408 11.81 22.99 18.41
CA PRO A 408 12.78 21.90 18.57
C PRO A 408 13.91 22.20 19.58
N ASP A 409 14.45 23.42 19.59
CA ASP A 409 15.53 23.81 20.50
C ASP A 409 15.12 23.85 21.99
N ALA A 410 13.82 24.00 22.29
CA ALA A 410 13.31 23.93 23.65
C ALA A 410 13.02 22.49 24.10
N MET A 411 12.89 21.54 23.17
CA MET A 411 12.58 20.14 23.47
C MET A 411 13.76 19.45 24.18
N ASP A 412 14.99 19.67 23.70
CA ASP A 412 16.22 19.16 24.33
C ASP A 412 16.32 19.54 25.82
N ASP A 413 16.02 20.81 26.12
CA ASP A 413 16.01 21.30 27.50
C ASP A 413 14.94 20.56 28.32
N MET A 414 13.72 20.38 27.79
CA MET A 414 12.64 19.68 28.49
C MET A 414 12.99 18.22 28.78
N ILE A 415 13.54 17.50 27.79
CA ILE A 415 13.95 16.10 27.92
C ILE A 415 15.00 15.97 29.03
N SER A 416 16.01 16.82 29.05
CA SER A 416 17.07 16.76 30.06
C SER A 416 16.60 16.96 31.51
N HIS A 417 15.47 17.67 31.71
CA HIS A 417 14.92 17.97 33.03
C HIS A 417 13.84 16.99 33.50
N ALA A 418 13.37 16.07 32.65
CA ALA A 418 12.33 15.11 32.97
C ALA A 418 12.82 13.91 33.82
N SER A 419 14.13 13.83 34.08
CA SER A 419 14.81 12.67 34.72
C SER A 419 14.46 12.38 36.18
#